data_AF-A0A8T0F8H7-F1
#
_entry.id   AF-A0A8T0F8H7-F1
#
_cell.length_a   1.000
_cell.length_b   1.000
_cell.length_c   1.000
_cell.angle_alpha   90.00
_cell.angle_beta   90.00
_cell.angle_gamma   90.00
#
_symmetry.space_group_name_H-M   'P 1'
#
loop_
_entity.id
_entity.type
_entity.pdbx_description
1 polymer ?
#
loop_
_entity_poly.entity_id
_entity_poly.type
_entity_poly.pdbx_seq_one_letter_code
_entity_poly.pdbx_strand_id
1 'polypeptide(L)'
;MENETHQNCSSNPGQNDAAHDPGKMFVGGLSWQTAPEGLREYFSKFGEITEVMVMKDPTTRRSRGFGFVTFADPTSVDKVLASGTHELDGKKIDPKVAFPKRAHPKNFSSS
;
A
#
# COMPACT_ATOMS: atom_id res chain seq x y z
N MET A 1 31.72 18.76 -32.25
CA MET A 1 30.31 18.75 -31.78
C MET A 1 29.97 17.30 -31.56
N GLU A 2 30.32 16.81 -30.38
CA GLU A 2 30.22 15.40 -30.01
C GLU A 2 28.78 15.07 -29.63
N ASN A 3 28.30 13.99 -30.20
CA ASN A 3 26.95 13.48 -30.18
C ASN A 3 27.00 12.05 -29.62
N GLU A 4 26.94 11.87 -28.30
CA GLU A 4 26.88 10.52 -27.72
C GLU A 4 26.42 10.52 -26.26
N THR A 5 25.21 10.01 -26.01
CA THR A 5 24.97 9.06 -24.91
C THR A 5 23.63 8.34 -25.12
N HIS A 6 23.68 7.18 -25.77
CA HIS A 6 22.73 6.12 -25.47
C HIS A 6 23.21 5.41 -24.21
N GLN A 7 22.36 5.33 -23.19
CA GLN A 7 22.44 4.28 -22.18
C GLN A 7 21.02 3.97 -21.67
N ASN A 8 20.48 2.91 -22.29
CA ASN A 8 19.51 1.99 -21.73
C ASN A 8 19.71 1.82 -20.22
N CYS A 9 18.78 2.31 -19.40
CA CYS A 9 18.61 1.84 -18.04
C CYS A 9 17.38 0.93 -18.02
N SER A 10 17.65 -0.37 -18.14
CA SER A 10 16.69 -1.42 -17.80
C SER A 10 16.34 -1.29 -16.32
N SER A 11 15.21 -0.67 -16.02
CA SER A 11 14.65 -0.64 -14.66
C SER A 11 14.14 -2.05 -14.34
N ASN A 12 15.02 -2.87 -13.78
CA ASN A 12 14.62 -4.04 -13.00
C ASN A 12 13.73 -3.53 -11.84
N PRO A 13 12.45 -3.91 -11.72
CA PRO A 13 11.64 -3.54 -10.56
C PRO A 13 11.93 -4.54 -9.43
N GLY A 14 13.19 -4.55 -8.98
CA GLY A 14 13.68 -5.38 -7.89
C GLY A 14 14.05 -4.49 -6.71
N GLN A 15 13.11 -4.35 -5.77
CA GLN A 15 13.39 -4.14 -4.34
C GLN A 15 14.26 -2.91 -3.98
N ASN A 16 13.70 -1.71 -4.03
CA ASN A 16 14.17 -0.48 -3.36
C ASN A 16 12.88 0.39 -3.20
N ASP A 17 12.46 0.98 -2.09
CA ASP A 17 13.14 1.49 -0.91
C ASP A 17 12.15 1.51 0.28
N ALA A 18 12.64 1.34 1.50
CA ALA A 18 11.90 1.66 2.72
C ALA A 18 11.76 3.20 2.94
N ALA A 19 11.82 3.97 1.86
CA ALA A 19 11.53 5.39 1.83
C ALA A 19 10.02 5.57 1.92
N HIS A 20 9.59 6.63 2.60
CA HIS A 20 8.21 7.07 2.65
C HIS A 20 7.61 7.10 1.23
N ASP A 21 6.68 6.18 0.95
CA ASP A 21 5.93 6.19 -0.30
C ASP A 21 4.70 7.09 -0.09
N PRO A 22 4.69 8.32 -0.64
CA PRO A 22 3.60 9.27 -0.42
C PRO A 22 2.28 8.80 -1.05
N GLY A 23 2.32 7.86 -1.99
CA GLY A 23 1.13 7.22 -2.56
C GLY A 23 0.57 6.10 -1.69
N LYS A 24 1.29 5.70 -0.63
CA LYS A 24 0.93 4.56 0.22
C LYS A 24 0.13 4.97 1.44
N MET A 25 -0.92 4.20 1.69
CA MET A 25 -1.88 4.40 2.75
C MET A 25 -2.05 3.13 3.57
N PHE A 26 -2.18 3.30 4.89
CA PHE A 26 -2.64 2.27 5.81
C PHE A 26 -4.16 2.34 5.92
N VAL A 27 -4.83 1.19 5.91
CA VAL A 27 -6.29 1.10 6.11
C VAL A 27 -6.57 0.16 7.27
N GLY A 28 -7.06 0.72 8.39
CA GLY A 28 -7.48 -0.03 9.57
C GLY A 28 -8.98 -0.26 9.63
N GLY A 29 -9.43 -1.14 10.52
CA GLY A 29 -10.86 -1.37 10.79
C GLY A 29 -11.55 -2.27 9.77
N LEU A 30 -10.80 -2.97 8.92
CA LEU A 30 -11.36 -3.85 7.90
C LEU A 30 -12.15 -5.00 8.53
N SER A 31 -13.21 -5.43 7.84
CA SER A 31 -13.89 -6.67 8.19
C SER A 31 -12.95 -7.86 7.99
N TRP A 32 -13.17 -8.93 8.75
CA TRP A 32 -12.37 -10.16 8.58
C TRP A 32 -12.59 -10.83 7.23
N GLN A 33 -13.70 -10.49 6.58
CA GLN A 33 -14.09 -10.97 5.25
C GLN A 33 -13.57 -10.06 4.13
N THR A 34 -13.09 -8.84 4.45
CA THR A 34 -12.63 -7.88 3.45
C THR A 34 -11.46 -8.46 2.67
N ALA A 35 -11.61 -8.48 1.35
CA ALA A 35 -10.63 -8.92 0.38
C ALA A 35 -9.91 -7.71 -0.27
N PRO A 36 -8.70 -7.89 -0.83
CA PRO A 36 -7.98 -6.80 -1.50
C PRO A 36 -8.77 -6.22 -2.69
N GLU A 37 -9.62 -7.01 -3.34
CA GLU A 37 -10.48 -6.56 -4.43
C GLU A 37 -11.48 -5.50 -3.95
N GLY A 38 -12.12 -5.72 -2.79
CA GLY A 38 -13.08 -4.76 -2.23
C GLY A 38 -12.42 -3.45 -1.80
N LEU A 39 -11.20 -3.51 -1.29
CA LEU A 39 -10.39 -2.31 -1.05
C LEU A 39 -10.10 -1.56 -2.36
N ARG A 40 -9.65 -2.28 -3.39
CA ARG A 40 -9.35 -1.68 -4.70
C ARG A 40 -10.59 -0.98 -5.26
N GLU A 41 -11.72 -1.69 -5.31
CA GLU A 41 -12.97 -1.15 -5.84
C GLU A 41 -13.42 0.10 -5.07
N TYR A 42 -13.39 0.05 -3.73
CA TYR A 42 -13.78 1.18 -2.90
C TYR A 42 -12.88 2.40 -3.08
N PHE A 43 -11.56 2.21 -3.11
CA PHE A 43 -10.60 3.31 -3.16
C PHE A 43 -10.35 3.82 -4.59
N SER A 44 -10.72 3.04 -5.63
CA SER A 44 -10.55 3.44 -7.03
C SER A 44 -11.33 4.71 -7.40
N LYS A 45 -12.32 5.10 -6.60
CA LYS A 45 -13.06 6.36 -6.77
C LYS A 45 -12.23 7.62 -6.47
N PHE A 46 -11.11 7.48 -5.77
CA PHE A 46 -10.23 8.60 -5.42
C PHE A 46 -9.03 8.75 -6.37
N GLY A 47 -8.65 7.66 -7.03
CA GLY A 47 -7.53 7.63 -7.98
C GLY A 47 -7.20 6.21 -8.42
N GLU A 48 -6.25 6.11 -9.35
CA GLU A 48 -5.73 4.82 -9.81
C GLU A 48 -4.90 4.13 -8.72
N ILE A 49 -5.14 2.84 -8.52
CA ILE A 49 -4.47 2.03 -7.51
C ILE A 49 -3.47 1.09 -8.18
N THR A 50 -2.22 1.16 -7.72
CA THR A 50 -1.12 0.32 -8.21
C THR A 50 -0.98 -0.96 -7.41
N GLU A 51 -1.25 -0.92 -6.10
CA GLU A 51 -1.10 -2.08 -5.21
C GLU A 51 -2.14 -2.08 -4.09
N VAL A 52 -2.64 -3.27 -3.73
CA VAL A 52 -3.45 -3.49 -2.53
C VAL A 52 -2.95 -4.72 -1.77
N MET A 53 -2.80 -4.58 -0.46
CA MET A 53 -2.39 -5.67 0.42
C MET A 53 -3.33 -5.77 1.63
N VAL A 54 -4.01 -6.90 1.80
CA VAL A 54 -4.69 -7.22 3.06
C VAL A 54 -3.77 -8.09 3.91
N MET A 55 -3.46 -7.63 5.12
CA MET A 55 -2.58 -8.37 6.01
C MET A 55 -3.36 -9.51 6.65
N LYS A 56 -2.91 -10.74 6.39
CA LYS A 56 -3.51 -11.97 6.90
C LYS A 56 -2.58 -12.61 7.93
N ASP A 57 -3.18 -13.31 8.88
CA ASP A 57 -2.45 -14.18 9.80
C ASP A 57 -1.85 -15.36 9.00
N PRO A 58 -0.55 -15.65 9.15
CA PRO A 58 0.12 -16.68 8.33
C PRO A 58 -0.37 -18.09 8.63
N THR A 59 -0.86 -18.34 9.85
CA THR A 59 -1.30 -19.67 10.30
C THR A 59 -2.76 -19.91 9.95
N THR A 60 -3.63 -18.98 10.33
CA THR A 60 -5.09 -19.12 10.17
C THR A 60 -5.60 -18.61 8.83
N ARG A 61 -4.76 -17.90 8.06
CA ARG A 61 -5.10 -17.21 6.80
C ARG A 61 -6.23 -16.18 6.92
N ARG A 62 -6.66 -15.85 8.14
CA ARG A 62 -7.69 -14.84 8.41
C ARG A 62 -7.13 -13.44 8.27
N SER A 63 -7.96 -12.50 7.81
CA SER A 63 -7.60 -11.09 7.80
C SER A 63 -7.32 -10.59 9.22
N ARG A 64 -6.27 -9.79 9.37
CA ARG A 64 -5.92 -9.12 10.62
C ARG A 64 -6.70 -7.82 10.84
N GLY A 65 -7.66 -7.51 9.96
CA GLY A 65 -8.49 -6.30 10.04
C GLY A 65 -7.77 -5.02 9.61
N PHE A 66 -6.67 -5.14 8.86
CA PHE A 66 -5.96 -4.01 8.29
C PHE A 66 -5.25 -4.37 6.98
N GLY A 67 -4.93 -3.35 6.20
CA GLY A 67 -4.25 -3.48 4.92
C GLY A 67 -3.51 -2.21 4.51
N PHE A 68 -2.97 -2.25 3.31
CA PHE A 68 -2.31 -1.14 2.65
C PHE A 68 -2.87 -0.97 1.25
N VAL A 69 -2.97 0.28 0.80
CA VAL A 69 -3.33 0.65 -0.55
C VAL A 69 -2.27 1.63 -1.05
N THR A 70 -1.75 1.40 -2.25
CA THR A 70 -0.81 2.30 -2.92
C THR A 70 -1.48 2.86 -4.15
N PHE A 71 -1.56 4.18 -4.23
CA PHE A 71 -2.07 4.89 -5.40
C PHE A 71 -0.95 5.16 -6.41
N ALA A 72 -1.31 5.32 -7.68
CA ALA A 72 -0.40 5.81 -8.71
C ALA A 72 0.00 7.27 -8.47
N ASP A 73 -0.92 8.07 -7.89
CA ASP A 73 -0.73 9.49 -7.63
C ASP A 73 -0.94 9.78 -6.13
N PRO A 74 0.03 10.43 -5.44
CA PRO A 74 -0.06 10.74 -4.01
C PRO A 74 -1.20 11.69 -3.65
N THR A 75 -1.67 12.55 -4.56
CA THR A 75 -2.83 13.43 -4.33
C THR A 75 -4.12 12.64 -4.07
N SER A 76 -4.17 11.37 -4.47
CA SER A 76 -5.28 10.47 -4.16
C SER A 76 -5.38 10.20 -2.66
N VAL A 77 -4.26 10.19 -1.94
CA VAL A 77 -4.22 10.04 -0.49
C VAL A 77 -4.89 11.23 0.19
N ASP A 78 -4.58 12.45 -0.25
CA ASP A 78 -5.19 13.67 0.27
C ASP A 78 -6.71 13.69 0.06
N LYS A 79 -7.19 13.26 -1.11
CA LYS A 79 -8.64 13.16 -1.42
C LYS A 79 -9.36 12.19 -0.49
N VAL A 80 -8.73 11.06 -0.17
CA VAL A 80 -9.28 10.10 0.80
C VAL A 80 -9.38 10.76 2.17
N LEU A 81 -8.29 11.33 2.67
CA LEU A 81 -8.27 11.95 4.00
C LEU A 81 -9.26 13.12 4.12
N ALA A 82 -9.48 13.87 3.04
CA ALA A 82 -10.46 14.96 2.99
C ALA A 82 -11.92 14.49 2.95
N SER A 83 -12.19 13.23 2.57
CA SER A 83 -13.55 12.67 2.48
C SER A 83 -14.16 12.30 3.84
N GLY A 84 -13.36 12.33 4.92
CA GLY A 84 -13.84 12.16 6.28
C GLY A 84 -14.08 10.70 6.66
N THR A 85 -15.34 10.28 6.77
CA THR A 85 -15.68 8.92 7.23
C THR A 85 -15.77 7.94 6.08
N HIS A 86 -15.14 6.78 6.25
CA HIS A 86 -15.13 5.70 5.27
C HIS A 86 -15.79 4.44 5.83
N GLU A 87 -16.53 3.73 4.99
CA GLU A 87 -17.19 2.48 5.34
C GLU A 87 -17.04 1.46 4.21
N LEU A 88 -16.72 0.22 4.56
CA LEU A 88 -16.57 -0.93 3.67
C LEU A 88 -17.13 -2.18 4.37
N ASP A 89 -17.90 -3.01 3.65
CA ASP A 89 -18.54 -4.20 4.20
C ASP A 89 -19.39 -3.95 5.46
N GLY A 90 -20.04 -2.78 5.54
CA GLY A 90 -20.81 -2.36 6.71
C GLY A 90 -19.97 -2.06 7.96
N LYS A 91 -18.65 -1.90 7.80
CA LYS A 91 -17.72 -1.50 8.87
C LYS A 91 -17.05 -0.19 8.54
N LYS A 92 -16.96 0.70 9.54
CA LYS A 92 -16.17 1.93 9.45
C LYS A 92 -14.69 1.57 9.35
N ILE A 93 -14.04 2.06 8.30
CA ILE A 93 -12.60 1.90 8.06
C ILE A 93 -11.88 3.22 8.35
N ASP A 94 -10.60 3.11 8.69
CA ASP A 94 -9.76 4.23 9.13
C ASP A 94 -8.52 4.31 8.22
N PRO A 95 -8.62 5.01 7.07
CA PRO A 95 -7.49 5.27 6.19
C PRO A 95 -6.58 6.37 6.75
N LYS A 96 -5.26 6.13 6.73
CA LYS A 96 -4.21 7.05 7.22
C LYS A 96 -2.96 6.96 6.36
N VAL A 97 -2.14 8.00 6.35
CA VAL A 97 -0.82 7.97 5.70
C VAL A 97 -0.01 6.78 6.23
N ALA A 98 0.57 5.99 5.33
CA ALA A 98 1.37 4.85 5.75
C ALA A 98 2.69 5.32 6.35
N PHE A 99 2.98 4.87 7.57
CA PHE A 99 4.32 5.01 8.13
C PHE A 99 5.25 3.97 7.49
N PRO A 100 6.50 4.34 7.16
CA PRO A 100 7.47 3.39 6.64
C PRO A 100 7.68 2.27 7.66
N LYS A 101 7.57 1.02 7.20
CA LYS A 101 7.94 -0.12 8.04
C LYS A 101 9.44 -0.02 8.28
N ARG A 102 9.85 0.27 9.52
CA ARG A 102 11.23 0.14 9.96
C ARG A 102 11.69 -1.28 9.57
N ALA A 103 12.69 -1.37 8.70
CA ALA A 103 13.19 -2.65 8.21
C ALA A 103 13.56 -3.49 9.44
N HIS A 104 12.89 -4.63 9.62
CA HIS A 104 13.36 -5.60 10.61
C HIS A 104 14.72 -6.10 10.10
N PRO A 105 15.84 -5.85 10.80
CA PRO A 105 17.06 -6.56 10.47
C PRO A 105 16.75 -8.04 10.66
N LYS A 106 16.80 -8.82 9.58
CA LYS A 106 16.85 -10.27 9.66
C LYS A 106 18.22 -10.59 10.27
N ASN A 107 18.28 -10.67 11.59
CA ASN A 107 19.40 -11.31 12.26
C ASN A 107 19.36 -12.79 11.85
N PHE A 108 20.08 -13.13 10.78
CA PHE A 108 20.45 -14.50 10.50
C PHE A 108 21.31 -14.96 11.68
N SER A 109 20.70 -15.70 12.60
CA SER A 109 21.44 -16.54 13.54
C SER A 109 22.05 -17.67 12.72
N SER A 110 23.22 -17.45 12.15
CA SER A 110 24.06 -18.54 11.64
C SER A 110 24.59 -19.32 12.85
N SER A 111 24.33 -20.63 12.83
CA SER A 111 24.86 -21.63 13.75
C SER A 111 26.37 -21.76 13.68
#